data_AF-A0A6P7YKH1-F1
#
_entry.id   AF-A0A6P7YKH1-F1
#
_cell.length_a   1.000
_cell.length_b   1.000
_cell.length_c   1.000
_cell.angle_alpha   90.00
_cell.angle_beta   90.00
_cell.angle_gamma   90.00
#
_symmetry.space_group_name_H-M   'P 1'
#
loop_
_entity.id
_entity.type
_entity.pdbx_description
1 polymer ?
#
loop_
_entity_poly.entity_id
_entity_poly.type
_entity_poly.pdbx_seq_one_letter_code
_entity_poly.pdbx_strand_id
1 'polypeptide(L)'
;MNILKSQMGVMDQSAFVTNEEVNSLRLKIEELEAERGQLEEANKVLEMRLERLSLQGHYDPTKTKVIHVSMNPANLAKQHRKEEQQQQQKECERLRELVRILEGGNSVPEKLEIPGSAQSSQEIADLKKQVESAELKNQRLREVFQTKIHEFRTACYTLTGYQIDITTENQYRLTSMYAEHKDDCLLFKASKSSGGKMQLLETNFSLTVRDFIDLHLHHQNSIPAFLSAVTLDLFSRQTFA
;
A
#
# COMPACT_ATOMS: atom_id res chain seq x y z
N MET A 1 33.72 -66.64 64.56
CA MET A 1 33.20 -65.55 65.41
C MET A 1 34.15 -64.32 65.37
N ASN A 2 34.63 -63.92 64.19
CA ASN A 2 35.65 -62.86 64.02
C ASN A 2 35.13 -61.61 63.29
N ILE A 3 33.82 -61.40 63.23
CA ILE A 3 33.22 -60.35 62.38
C ILE A 3 32.49 -59.26 63.20
N LEU A 4 32.18 -59.50 64.48
CA LEU A 4 31.48 -58.50 65.32
C LEU A 4 32.39 -57.56 66.11
N LYS A 5 33.70 -57.83 66.20
CA LYS A 5 34.66 -56.91 66.84
C LYS A 5 35.26 -55.88 65.88
N SER A 6 35.08 -56.07 64.56
CA SER A 6 35.56 -55.12 63.54
C SER A 6 34.55 -54.03 63.18
N GLN A 7 33.28 -54.15 63.57
CA GLN A 7 32.27 -53.12 63.29
C GLN A 7 32.15 -52.02 64.36
N MET A 8 32.51 -52.30 65.62
CA MET A 8 32.53 -51.26 66.68
C MET A 8 33.79 -50.38 66.65
N GLY A 9 34.86 -50.80 65.97
CA GLY A 9 36.10 -50.02 65.85
C GLY A 9 36.10 -48.99 64.71
N VAL A 10 35.14 -49.09 63.78
CA VAL A 10 35.06 -48.20 62.60
C VAL A 10 34.03 -47.08 62.81
N MET A 11 33.06 -47.27 63.71
CA MET A 11 32.02 -46.25 63.98
C MET A 11 32.42 -45.21 65.05
N ASP A 12 33.48 -45.44 65.82
CA ASP A 12 33.94 -44.50 66.88
C ASP A 12 35.20 -43.70 66.49
N GLN A 13 35.79 -43.97 65.32
CA GLN A 13 36.88 -43.17 64.75
C GLN A 13 36.38 -41.94 63.98
N SER A 14 35.06 -41.73 63.89
CA SER A 14 34.43 -40.57 63.26
C SER A 14 34.16 -39.41 64.23
N ALA A 15 34.46 -39.56 65.52
CA ALA A 15 34.04 -38.61 66.56
C ALA A 15 35.16 -37.80 67.23
N PHE A 16 36.44 -38.04 66.92
CA PHE A 16 37.55 -37.20 67.37
C PHE A 16 38.15 -36.47 66.18
N VAL A 17 37.38 -35.53 65.62
CA VAL A 17 37.99 -34.47 64.82
C VAL A 17 38.98 -33.78 65.75
N THR A 18 40.27 -33.85 65.43
CA THR A 18 41.27 -33.19 66.26
C THR A 18 40.95 -31.70 66.27
N ASN A 19 41.11 -31.03 67.41
CA ASN A 19 40.78 -29.61 67.53
C ASN A 19 41.49 -28.76 66.45
N GLU A 20 42.64 -29.24 65.97
CA GLU A 20 43.40 -28.72 64.85
C GLU A 20 42.70 -28.88 63.50
N GLU A 21 42.07 -30.02 63.20
CA GLU A 21 41.24 -30.22 62.01
C GLU A 21 39.97 -29.36 62.05
N VAL A 22 39.34 -29.20 63.22
CA VAL A 22 38.20 -28.27 63.36
C VAL A 22 38.65 -26.84 63.09
N ASN A 23 39.82 -26.44 63.59
CA ASN A 23 40.37 -25.10 63.37
C ASN A 23 40.81 -24.88 61.92
N SER A 24 41.39 -25.88 61.26
CA SER A 24 41.76 -25.77 59.83
C SER A 24 40.54 -25.68 58.92
N LEU A 25 39.48 -26.44 59.22
CA LEU A 25 38.20 -26.34 58.51
C LEU A 25 37.53 -24.99 58.75
N ARG A 26 37.57 -24.44 59.97
CA ARG A 26 37.05 -23.09 60.26
C ARG A 26 37.80 -22.01 59.48
N LEU A 27 39.13 -22.07 59.44
CA LEU A 27 39.94 -21.16 58.63
C LEU A 27 39.62 -21.30 57.14
N LYS A 28 39.39 -22.53 56.66
CA LYS A 28 39.03 -22.74 55.26
C LYS A 28 37.63 -22.21 54.94
N ILE A 29 36.68 -22.33 55.86
CA ILE A 29 35.35 -21.72 55.73
C ILE A 29 35.46 -20.20 55.63
N GLU A 30 36.25 -19.58 56.52
CA GLU A 30 36.46 -18.13 56.52
C GLU A 30 37.13 -17.65 55.22
N GLU A 31 38.13 -18.39 54.71
CA GLU A 31 38.77 -18.10 53.42
C GLU A 31 37.78 -18.21 52.25
N LEU A 32 36.97 -19.28 52.22
CA LEU A 32 35.95 -19.46 51.18
C LEU A 32 34.83 -18.42 51.26
N GLU A 33 34.46 -17.97 52.46
CA GLU A 33 33.50 -16.89 52.64
C GLU A 33 34.05 -15.55 52.15
N ALA A 34 35.34 -15.27 52.39
CA ALA A 34 36.01 -14.10 51.85
C ALA A 34 36.12 -14.15 50.31
N GLU A 35 36.48 -15.30 49.74
CA GLU A 35 36.54 -15.50 48.28
C GLU A 35 35.15 -15.34 47.65
N ARG A 36 34.11 -15.90 48.29
CA ARG A 36 32.72 -15.73 47.85
C ARG A 36 32.32 -14.25 47.85
N GLY A 37 32.67 -13.50 48.90
CA GLY A 37 32.44 -12.06 48.97
C GLY A 37 33.10 -11.28 47.83
N GLN A 38 34.38 -11.57 47.53
CA GLN A 38 35.11 -10.96 46.43
C GLN A 38 34.47 -11.28 45.06
N LEU A 39 34.05 -12.54 44.86
CA LEU A 39 33.37 -12.96 43.64
C LEU A 39 31.99 -12.31 43.48
N GLU A 40 31.24 -12.14 44.56
CA GLU A 40 29.95 -11.45 44.56
C GLU A 40 30.10 -9.97 44.17
N GLU A 41 31.11 -9.28 44.68
CA GLU A 41 31.42 -7.90 44.30
C GLU A 41 31.87 -7.79 42.83
N ALA A 42 32.74 -8.69 42.38
CA ALA A 42 33.15 -8.77 40.99
C ALA A 42 31.96 -9.02 40.05
N ASN A 43 31.04 -9.92 40.43
CA ASN A 43 29.81 -10.18 39.68
C ASN A 43 28.92 -8.95 39.60
N LYS A 44 28.69 -8.22 40.71
CA LYS A 44 27.90 -6.98 40.69
C LYS A 44 28.49 -5.95 39.73
N VAL A 45 29.81 -5.80 39.69
CA VAL A 45 30.48 -4.88 38.76
C VAL A 45 30.31 -5.34 37.30
N LEU A 46 30.40 -6.64 37.04
CA LEU A 46 30.18 -7.20 35.71
C LEU A 46 28.73 -7.05 35.25
N GLU A 47 27.76 -7.28 36.14
CA GLU A 47 26.34 -7.09 35.88
C GLU A 47 26.03 -5.63 35.54
N MET A 48 26.51 -4.67 36.34
CA MET A 48 26.36 -3.24 36.03
C MET A 48 26.97 -2.87 34.68
N ARG A 49 28.12 -3.46 34.33
CA ARG A 49 28.76 -3.23 33.03
C ARG A 49 27.96 -3.81 31.88
N LEU A 50 27.40 -5.01 32.05
CA LEU A 50 26.54 -5.66 31.06
C LEU A 50 25.24 -4.87 30.86
N GLU A 51 24.63 -4.39 31.93
CA GLU A 51 23.43 -3.54 31.86
C GLU A 51 23.72 -2.26 31.09
N ARG A 52 24.84 -1.59 31.40
CA ARG A 52 25.28 -0.40 30.65
C ARG A 52 25.46 -0.68 29.15
N LEU A 53 26.05 -1.82 28.81
CA LEU A 53 26.23 -2.22 27.41
C LEU A 53 24.89 -2.54 26.73
N SER A 54 23.96 -3.18 27.45
CA SER A 54 22.62 -3.47 26.96
C SER A 54 21.82 -2.19 26.69
N LEU A 55 21.92 -1.19 27.57
CA LEU A 55 21.33 0.14 27.35
C LEU A 55 21.91 0.86 26.12
N GLN A 56 23.16 0.57 25.76
CA GLN A 56 23.80 1.06 24.53
C GLN A 56 23.44 0.24 23.28
N GLY A 57 22.63 -0.82 23.42
CA GLY A 57 22.19 -1.67 22.32
C GLY A 57 23.16 -2.79 21.94
N HIS A 58 24.11 -3.14 22.82
CA HIS A 58 24.94 -4.32 22.61
C HIS A 58 24.10 -5.59 22.78
N TYR A 59 24.39 -6.59 21.95
CA TYR A 59 23.69 -7.87 21.96
C TYR A 59 24.70 -9.02 21.80
N ASP A 60 24.31 -10.20 22.28
CA ASP A 60 25.07 -11.44 22.11
C ASP A 60 24.78 -12.04 20.72
N PRO A 61 25.77 -12.12 19.81
CA PRO A 61 25.58 -12.63 18.45
C PRO A 61 25.27 -14.12 18.39
N THR A 62 25.55 -14.89 19.46
CA THR A 62 25.23 -16.32 19.51
C THR A 62 23.74 -16.56 19.78
N LYS A 63 23.09 -15.65 20.53
CA LYS A 63 21.68 -15.75 20.93
C LYS A 63 20.74 -14.89 20.09
N THR A 64 21.23 -13.75 19.59
CA THR A 64 20.39 -12.73 18.98
C THR A 64 20.93 -12.33 17.61
N LYS A 65 20.07 -12.41 16.59
CA LYS A 65 20.36 -11.93 15.23
C LYS A 65 19.55 -10.67 14.94
N VAL A 66 20.25 -9.58 14.64
CA VAL A 66 19.62 -8.32 14.23
C VAL A 66 19.33 -8.35 12.74
N ILE A 67 18.09 -8.05 12.36
CA ILE A 67 17.64 -7.95 10.97
C ILE A 67 17.01 -6.58 10.72
N HIS A 68 17.16 -6.08 9.50
CA HIS A 68 16.47 -4.90 9.03
C HIS A 68 16.12 -5.08 7.55
N VAL A 69 15.18 -4.28 7.06
CA VAL A 69 14.84 -4.25 5.63
C VAL A 69 16.06 -3.80 4.83
N SER A 70 16.37 -4.49 3.74
CA SER A 70 17.50 -4.16 2.85
C SER A 70 17.35 -2.75 2.27
N MET A 71 16.14 -2.41 1.83
CA MET A 71 15.74 -1.08 1.36
C MET A 71 15.19 -0.24 2.51
N ASN A 72 16.07 0.27 3.37
CA ASN A 72 15.70 1.17 4.45
C ASN A 72 16.01 2.65 4.10
N PRO A 73 15.34 3.62 4.75
CA PRO A 73 15.55 5.05 4.49
C PRO A 73 17.01 5.51 4.66
N ALA A 74 17.75 4.93 5.62
CA ALA A 74 19.15 5.28 5.84
C ALA A 74 20.06 4.80 4.69
N ASN A 75 19.76 3.65 4.10
CA ASN A 75 20.49 3.09 2.97
C ASN A 75 20.21 3.90 1.70
N LEU A 76 18.94 4.27 1.47
CA LEU A 76 18.55 5.18 0.39
C LEU A 76 19.28 6.54 0.50
N ALA A 77 19.30 7.14 1.69
CA ALA A 77 20.01 8.40 1.92
C ALA A 77 21.53 8.27 1.69
N LYS A 78 22.14 7.13 2.04
CA LYS A 78 23.55 6.85 1.76
C LYS A 78 23.82 6.71 0.26
N GLN A 79 22.94 6.03 -0.48
CA GLN A 79 23.05 5.88 -1.93
C GLN A 79 22.94 7.24 -2.62
N HIS A 80 21.91 8.03 -2.29
CA HIS A 80 21.71 9.37 -2.84
C HIS A 80 22.93 10.28 -2.61
N ARG A 81 23.47 10.29 -1.38
CA ARG A 81 24.69 11.06 -1.06
C ARG A 81 25.88 10.61 -1.91
N LYS A 82 26.03 9.30 -2.15
CA LYS A 82 27.11 8.76 -2.98
C LYS A 82 26.96 9.20 -4.44
N GLU A 83 25.73 9.19 -4.97
CA GLU A 83 25.42 9.65 -6.31
C GLU A 83 25.69 11.14 -6.47
N GLU A 84 25.23 11.98 -5.54
CA GLU A 84 25.51 13.42 -5.50
C GLU A 84 27.02 13.69 -5.47
N GLN A 85 27.77 12.97 -4.63
CA GLN A 85 29.22 13.12 -4.56
C GLN A 85 29.90 12.75 -5.87
N GLN A 86 29.45 11.69 -6.54
CA GLN A 86 29.96 11.30 -7.86
C GLN A 86 29.64 12.34 -8.93
N GLN A 87 28.43 12.90 -8.92
CA GLN A 87 28.04 13.98 -9.84
C GLN A 87 28.90 15.23 -9.62
N GLN A 88 29.09 15.63 -8.36
CA GLN A 88 29.95 16.75 -8.00
C GLN A 88 31.40 16.53 -8.42
N GLN A 89 31.95 15.32 -8.24
CA GLN A 89 33.31 14.99 -8.69
C GLN A 89 33.46 15.13 -10.20
N LYS A 90 32.52 14.57 -10.98
CA LYS A 90 32.52 14.69 -12.44
C LYS A 90 32.43 16.16 -12.89
N GLU A 91 31.57 16.94 -12.24
CA GLU A 91 31.44 18.36 -12.57
C GLU A 91 32.69 19.15 -12.21
N CYS A 92 33.32 18.87 -11.05
CA CYS A 92 34.60 19.45 -10.68
C CYS A 92 35.71 19.07 -11.68
N GLU A 93 35.77 17.82 -12.14
CA GLU A 93 36.73 17.38 -13.16
C GLU A 93 36.51 18.11 -14.48
N ARG A 94 35.25 18.21 -14.93
CA ARG A 94 34.87 18.94 -16.14
C ARG A 94 35.23 20.42 -16.06
N LEU A 95 34.93 21.06 -14.93
CA LEU A 95 35.26 22.47 -14.70
C LEU A 95 36.79 22.67 -14.64
N ARG A 96 37.54 21.76 -14.02
CA ARG A 96 39.01 21.81 -14.01
C ARG A 96 39.59 21.68 -15.41
N GLU A 97 39.02 20.82 -16.25
CA GLU A 97 39.44 20.70 -17.65
C GLU A 97 39.13 21.97 -18.44
N LEU A 98 37.94 22.55 -18.24
CA LEU A 98 37.56 23.81 -18.88
C LEU A 98 38.49 24.97 -18.47
N VAL A 99 38.80 25.10 -17.18
CA VAL A 99 39.75 26.11 -16.67
C VAL A 99 41.11 25.92 -17.32
N ARG A 100 41.60 24.67 -17.45
CA ARG A 100 42.88 24.38 -18.13
C ARG A 100 42.89 24.82 -19.60
N ILE A 101 41.78 24.63 -20.32
CA ILE A 101 41.64 25.05 -21.73
C ILE A 101 41.64 26.59 -21.84
N LEU A 102 40.92 27.25 -20.93
CA LEU A 102 40.83 28.71 -20.86
C LEU A 102 42.16 29.37 -20.49
N GLU A 103 42.87 28.83 -19.49
CA GLU A 103 44.21 29.27 -19.09
C GLU A 103 45.25 29.07 -20.21
N GLY A 104 45.03 28.07 -21.09
CA GLY A 104 45.83 27.82 -22.28
C GLY A 104 45.60 28.78 -23.45
N GLY A 105 44.73 29.78 -23.31
CA GLY A 105 44.50 30.83 -24.32
C GLY A 105 43.63 30.44 -25.51
N ASN A 106 42.97 29.27 -25.47
CA ASN A 106 42.03 28.84 -26.51
C ASN A 106 40.61 29.38 -26.21
N SER A 107 39.87 29.76 -27.26
CA SER A 107 38.46 30.13 -27.13
C SER A 107 37.64 28.96 -26.62
N VAL A 108 36.70 29.26 -25.71
CA VAL A 108 35.77 28.29 -25.11
C VAL A 108 35.15 27.43 -26.22
N PRO A 109 35.24 26.09 -26.17
CA PRO A 109 34.48 25.25 -27.08
C PRO A 109 32.99 25.52 -26.85
N GLU A 110 32.28 25.91 -27.91
CA GLU A 110 30.85 26.25 -28.02
C GLU A 110 29.89 25.17 -27.47
N LYS A 111 30.42 24.00 -27.06
CA LYS A 111 29.69 22.87 -26.51
C LYS A 111 29.50 22.95 -24.98
N LEU A 112 29.24 24.14 -24.45
CA LEU A 112 28.84 24.36 -23.06
C LEU A 112 27.33 24.60 -22.90
N GLU A 113 26.53 23.96 -23.74
CA GLU A 113 25.16 23.62 -23.33
C GLU A 113 25.23 22.48 -22.32
N ILE A 114 25.13 22.83 -21.04
CA ILE A 114 24.60 22.04 -19.92
C ILE A 114 24.66 20.51 -20.15
N PRO A 115 25.73 19.81 -19.74
CA PRO A 115 25.84 18.37 -19.91
C PRO A 115 25.13 17.62 -18.77
N GLY A 116 23.90 18.02 -18.45
CA GLY A 116 22.87 17.09 -17.97
C GLY A 116 22.09 16.46 -19.13
N SER A 117 22.22 17.03 -20.34
CA SER A 117 21.36 16.74 -21.49
C SER A 117 21.58 15.35 -22.13
N ALA A 118 22.77 14.75 -22.10
CA ALA A 118 22.98 13.50 -22.87
C ALA A 118 22.41 12.23 -22.20
N GLN A 119 22.55 12.08 -20.88
CA GLN A 119 21.93 10.96 -20.14
C GLN A 119 20.44 11.23 -19.88
N SER A 120 20.10 12.49 -19.61
CA SER A 120 18.71 12.94 -19.48
C SER A 120 17.95 12.87 -20.81
N SER A 121 18.56 13.09 -21.98
CA SER A 121 17.85 13.04 -23.27
C SER A 121 17.40 11.62 -23.62
N GLN A 122 18.22 10.59 -23.33
CA GLN A 122 17.81 9.21 -23.53
C GLN A 122 16.68 8.81 -22.56
N GLU A 123 16.82 9.16 -21.28
CA GLU A 123 15.80 8.88 -20.25
C GLU A 123 14.52 9.68 -20.49
N ILE A 124 14.61 10.94 -20.91
CA ILE A 124 13.48 11.78 -21.34
C ILE A 124 12.85 11.19 -22.60
N ALA A 125 13.62 10.69 -23.56
CA ALA A 125 13.07 10.05 -24.76
C ALA A 125 12.33 8.75 -24.41
N ASP A 126 12.86 7.95 -23.50
CA ASP A 126 12.23 6.71 -23.03
C ASP A 126 10.99 7.00 -22.18
N LEU A 127 11.03 8.00 -21.31
CA LEU A 127 9.87 8.49 -20.55
C LEU A 127 8.80 9.09 -21.46
N LYS A 128 9.17 9.87 -22.48
CA LYS A 128 8.23 10.39 -23.48
C LYS A 128 7.56 9.27 -24.25
N LYS A 129 8.32 8.27 -24.71
CA LYS A 129 7.75 7.06 -25.32
C LYS A 129 6.80 6.33 -24.36
N GLN A 130 7.13 6.26 -23.07
CA GLN A 130 6.26 5.63 -22.09
C GLN A 130 4.96 6.42 -21.90
N VAL A 131 5.03 7.75 -21.82
CA VAL A 131 3.87 8.64 -21.75
C VAL A 131 3.00 8.49 -23.01
N GLU A 132 3.58 8.59 -24.20
CA GLU A 132 2.87 8.39 -25.46
C GLU A 132 2.21 7.00 -25.52
N SER A 133 2.91 5.95 -25.06
CA SER A 133 2.35 4.60 -25.00
C SER A 133 1.18 4.50 -24.02
N ALA A 134 1.23 5.22 -22.89
CA ALA A 134 0.19 5.24 -21.87
C ALA A 134 -1.01 6.07 -22.33
N GLU A 135 -0.79 7.20 -22.98
CA GLU A 135 -1.81 8.03 -23.61
C GLU A 135 -2.52 7.25 -24.71
N LEU A 136 -1.79 6.55 -25.58
CA LEU A 136 -2.36 5.69 -26.62
C LEU A 136 -3.19 4.55 -26.03
N LYS A 137 -2.73 3.92 -24.94
CA LYS A 137 -3.51 2.90 -24.23
C LYS A 137 -4.78 3.49 -23.64
N ASN A 138 -4.72 4.67 -23.01
CA ASN A 138 -5.88 5.37 -22.47
C ASN A 138 -6.88 5.77 -23.55
N GLN A 139 -6.39 6.23 -24.71
CA GLN A 139 -7.23 6.56 -25.85
C GLN A 139 -7.96 5.32 -26.36
N ARG A 140 -7.23 4.22 -26.63
CA ARG A 140 -7.83 2.95 -27.05
C ARG A 140 -8.85 2.43 -26.04
N LEU A 141 -8.58 2.58 -24.74
CA LEU A 141 -9.51 2.17 -23.70
C LEU A 141 -10.80 3.01 -23.73
N ARG A 142 -10.69 4.33 -23.95
CA ARG A 142 -11.87 5.21 -24.14
C ARG A 142 -12.68 4.82 -25.38
N GLU A 143 -12.01 4.53 -26.49
CA GLU A 143 -12.66 4.08 -27.73
C GLU A 143 -13.42 2.77 -27.50
N VAL A 144 -12.76 1.76 -26.91
CA VAL A 144 -13.40 0.47 -26.58
C VAL A 144 -14.59 0.66 -25.63
N PHE A 145 -14.46 1.52 -24.62
CA PHE A 145 -15.55 1.80 -23.69
C PHE A 145 -16.74 2.46 -24.39
N GLN A 146 -16.49 3.44 -25.27
CA GLN A 146 -17.54 4.07 -26.08
C GLN A 146 -18.23 3.05 -26.99
N THR A 147 -17.46 2.20 -27.68
CA THR A 147 -18.01 1.13 -28.52
C THR A 147 -18.87 0.17 -27.70
N LYS A 148 -18.42 -0.25 -26.52
CA LYS A 148 -19.15 -1.18 -25.65
C LYS A 148 -20.42 -0.56 -25.06
N ILE A 149 -20.40 0.71 -24.65
CA ILE A 149 -21.61 1.42 -24.22
C ILE A 149 -22.60 1.53 -25.38
N HIS A 150 -22.11 1.88 -26.57
CA HIS A 150 -22.97 1.99 -27.75
C HIS A 150 -23.61 0.64 -28.12
N GLU A 151 -22.82 -0.44 -28.14
CA GLU A 151 -23.29 -1.81 -28.34
C GLU A 151 -24.37 -2.19 -27.32
N PHE A 152 -24.13 -1.93 -26.04
CA PHE A 152 -25.09 -2.21 -24.97
C PHE A 152 -26.39 -1.40 -25.14
N ARG A 153 -26.28 -0.10 -25.45
CA ARG A 153 -27.44 0.76 -25.68
C ARG A 153 -28.26 0.31 -26.88
N THR A 154 -27.61 -0.09 -27.96
CA THR A 154 -28.29 -0.61 -29.15
C THR A 154 -29.00 -1.93 -28.84
N ALA A 155 -28.37 -2.82 -28.05
CA ALA A 155 -28.99 -4.05 -27.57
C ALA A 155 -30.22 -3.76 -26.69
N CYS A 156 -30.11 -2.85 -25.71
CA CYS A 156 -31.24 -2.44 -24.87
C CYS A 156 -32.37 -1.82 -25.69
N TYR A 157 -32.05 -0.96 -26.66
CA TYR A 157 -33.04 -0.35 -27.54
C TYR A 157 -33.80 -1.40 -28.35
N THR A 158 -33.09 -2.39 -28.90
CA THR A 158 -33.69 -3.45 -29.72
C THR A 158 -34.53 -4.43 -28.88
N LEU A 159 -34.07 -4.76 -27.67
CA LEU A 159 -34.73 -5.76 -26.82
C LEU A 159 -35.91 -5.18 -26.03
N THR A 160 -35.78 -3.94 -25.54
CA THR A 160 -36.76 -3.34 -24.62
C THR A 160 -37.60 -2.25 -25.27
N GLY A 161 -37.19 -1.76 -26.45
CA GLY A 161 -37.82 -0.62 -27.11
C GLY A 161 -37.47 0.74 -26.51
N TYR A 162 -36.53 0.83 -25.55
CA TYR A 162 -36.12 2.10 -24.96
C TYR A 162 -34.66 2.44 -25.25
N GLN A 163 -34.44 3.66 -25.76
CA GLN A 163 -33.13 4.26 -25.88
C GLN A 163 -32.80 4.97 -24.56
N ILE A 164 -31.73 4.54 -23.90
CA ILE A 164 -31.30 5.08 -22.61
C ILE A 164 -30.08 5.99 -22.82
N ASP A 165 -30.27 7.29 -22.56
CA ASP A 165 -29.28 8.36 -22.70
C ASP A 165 -28.91 8.94 -21.34
N ILE A 166 -27.62 9.25 -21.13
CA ILE A 166 -27.15 9.92 -19.91
C ILE A 166 -27.04 11.42 -20.22
N THR A 167 -27.79 12.23 -19.48
CA THR A 167 -27.76 13.69 -19.59
C THR A 167 -26.61 14.30 -18.76
N THR A 168 -26.30 15.58 -18.99
CA THR A 168 -25.25 16.34 -18.29
C THR A 168 -25.44 16.43 -16.77
N GLU A 169 -26.67 16.24 -16.29
CA GLU A 169 -27.01 16.30 -14.86
C GLU A 169 -27.08 14.91 -14.17
N ASN A 170 -26.44 13.88 -14.75
CA ASN A 170 -26.53 12.49 -14.29
C ASN A 170 -27.99 11.97 -14.19
N GLN A 171 -28.84 12.41 -15.12
CA GLN A 171 -30.19 11.89 -15.28
C GLN A 171 -30.23 10.95 -16.50
N TYR A 172 -31.05 9.92 -16.43
CA TYR A 172 -31.28 8.95 -17.48
C TYR A 172 -32.51 9.36 -18.29
N ARG A 173 -32.31 9.70 -19.55
CA ARG A 173 -33.36 9.98 -20.52
C ARG A 173 -33.72 8.69 -21.23
N LEU A 174 -34.99 8.32 -21.17
CA LEU A 174 -35.56 7.18 -21.87
C LEU A 174 -36.43 7.71 -22.99
N THR A 175 -36.08 7.35 -24.22
CA THR A 175 -36.90 7.62 -25.41
C THR A 175 -37.44 6.29 -25.93
N SER A 176 -38.76 6.19 -26.09
CA SER A 176 -39.39 4.98 -26.62
C SER A 176 -39.17 4.88 -28.13
N MET A 177 -39.00 3.66 -28.64
CA MET A 177 -38.99 3.33 -30.07
C MET A 177 -40.31 3.72 -30.75
N TYR A 178 -41.40 3.72 -29.99
CA TYR A 178 -42.76 4.03 -30.45
C TYR A 178 -43.22 5.42 -30.01
N ALA A 179 -42.27 6.35 -29.77
CA ALA A 179 -42.60 7.72 -29.39
C ALA A 179 -43.35 8.44 -30.53
N GLU A 180 -44.46 9.11 -30.19
CA GLU A 180 -45.28 9.86 -31.16
C GLU A 180 -44.57 11.15 -31.61
N HIS A 181 -43.87 11.80 -30.68
CA HIS A 181 -43.06 12.99 -30.94
C HIS A 181 -41.60 12.80 -30.54
N LYS A 182 -40.69 13.50 -31.23
CA LYS A 182 -39.24 13.42 -30.96
C LYS A 182 -38.85 13.92 -29.56
N ASP A 183 -39.70 14.76 -28.96
CA ASP A 183 -39.48 15.34 -27.65
C ASP A 183 -40.07 14.48 -26.51
N ASP A 184 -40.80 13.43 -26.85
CA ASP A 184 -41.40 12.53 -25.88
C ASP A 184 -40.33 11.67 -25.23
N CYS A 185 -40.08 11.96 -23.96
CA CYS A 185 -39.09 11.25 -23.18
C CYS A 185 -39.47 11.19 -21.70
N LEU A 186 -39.02 10.13 -21.05
CA LEU A 186 -39.08 9.97 -19.61
C LEU A 186 -37.70 10.27 -19.02
N LEU A 187 -37.66 11.07 -17.96
CA LEU A 187 -36.42 11.41 -17.27
C LEU A 187 -36.40 10.73 -15.91
N PHE A 188 -35.37 9.93 -15.65
CA PHE A 188 -35.15 9.29 -14.37
C PHE A 188 -33.87 9.82 -13.72
N LYS A 189 -33.90 10.01 -12.41
CA LYS A 189 -32.73 10.41 -11.62
C LYS A 189 -32.44 9.38 -10.55
N ALA A 190 -31.20 8.95 -10.43
CA ALA A 190 -30.76 8.12 -9.32
C ALA A 190 -30.76 8.95 -8.04
N SER A 191 -31.62 8.60 -7.08
CA SER A 191 -31.70 9.28 -5.80
C SER A 191 -30.57 8.82 -4.87
N LYS A 192 -29.68 9.74 -4.49
CA LYS A 192 -28.55 9.46 -3.57
C LYS A 192 -29.01 9.10 -2.15
N SER A 193 -30.19 9.53 -1.73
CA SER A 193 -30.70 9.34 -0.37
C SER A 193 -31.47 8.03 -0.16
N SER A 194 -31.88 7.33 -1.23
CA SER A 194 -32.73 6.13 -1.13
C SER A 194 -32.06 4.83 -1.61
N GLY A 195 -30.74 4.73 -1.48
CA GLY A 195 -30.01 3.50 -1.80
C GLY A 195 -29.96 3.17 -3.29
N GLY A 196 -30.00 4.19 -4.15
CA GLY A 196 -29.90 4.00 -5.60
C GLY A 196 -31.23 3.73 -6.32
N LYS A 197 -32.39 3.95 -5.66
CA LYS A 197 -33.68 3.91 -6.36
C LYS A 197 -33.75 5.03 -7.41
N MET A 198 -34.31 4.69 -8.56
CA MET A 198 -34.57 5.62 -9.65
C MET A 198 -35.89 6.36 -9.38
N GLN A 199 -35.88 7.68 -9.49
CA GLN A 199 -37.05 8.53 -9.35
C GLN A 199 -37.40 9.15 -10.71
N LEU A 200 -38.67 9.08 -11.11
CA LEU A 200 -39.15 9.75 -12.32
C LEU A 200 -39.25 11.26 -12.07
N LEU A 201 -38.74 12.05 -13.01
CA LEU A 201 -38.89 13.49 -13.09
C LEU A 201 -40.06 13.82 -14.02
N GLU A 202 -40.79 14.88 -13.69
CA GLU A 202 -41.92 15.33 -14.48
C GLU A 202 -41.45 15.90 -15.83
N THR A 203 -41.90 15.29 -16.91
CA THR A 203 -41.75 15.73 -18.32
C THR A 203 -43.11 15.91 -18.96
N ASN A 204 -43.19 16.64 -20.08
CA ASN A 204 -44.44 16.79 -20.82
C ASN A 204 -45.08 15.43 -21.18
N PHE A 205 -44.25 14.45 -21.55
CA PHE A 205 -44.71 13.09 -21.83
C PHE A 205 -45.17 12.36 -20.54
N SER A 206 -44.51 12.56 -19.40
CA SER A 206 -44.98 11.96 -18.13
C SER A 206 -46.40 12.38 -17.75
N LEU A 207 -46.85 13.56 -18.20
CA LEU A 207 -48.21 14.05 -17.95
C LEU A 207 -49.28 13.23 -18.68
N THR A 208 -48.94 12.66 -19.84
CA THR A 208 -49.89 11.89 -20.67
C THR A 208 -50.06 10.46 -20.17
N VAL A 209 -49.09 9.95 -19.39
CA VAL A 209 -49.08 8.59 -18.82
C VAL A 209 -49.29 8.56 -17.30
N ARG A 210 -49.92 9.59 -16.73
CA ARG A 210 -50.14 9.73 -15.27
C ARG A 210 -50.85 8.53 -14.65
N ASP A 211 -51.87 7.99 -15.32
CA ASP A 211 -52.61 6.82 -14.83
C ASP A 211 -51.69 5.59 -14.63
N PHE A 212 -50.73 5.40 -15.54
CA PHE A 212 -49.73 4.33 -15.43
C PHE A 212 -48.69 4.62 -14.35
N ILE A 213 -48.32 5.89 -14.14
CA ILE A 213 -47.43 6.31 -13.05
C ILE A 213 -48.07 5.97 -11.71
N ASP A 214 -49.35 6.33 -11.51
CA ASP A 214 -50.06 6.08 -10.25
C ASP A 214 -50.23 4.59 -9.98
N LEU A 215 -50.60 3.81 -10.99
CA LEU A 215 -50.76 2.37 -10.83
C LEU A 215 -49.42 1.64 -10.61
N HIS A 216 -48.43 1.87 -11.49
CA HIS A 216 -47.23 1.04 -11.53
C HIS A 216 -46.07 1.60 -10.70
N LEU A 217 -45.92 2.93 -10.59
CA LEU A 217 -44.87 3.55 -9.79
C LEU A 217 -45.31 3.84 -8.36
N HIS A 218 -46.53 4.34 -8.13
CA HIS A 218 -47.01 4.63 -6.76
C HIS A 218 -47.56 3.39 -6.04
N HIS A 219 -48.47 2.62 -6.65
CA HIS A 219 -49.06 1.46 -5.96
C HIS A 219 -48.16 0.22 -6.01
N GLN A 220 -47.63 -0.13 -7.18
CA GLN A 220 -46.83 -1.36 -7.36
C GLN A 220 -45.33 -1.15 -7.14
N ASN A 221 -44.86 0.10 -7.14
CA ASN A 221 -43.45 0.46 -6.96
C ASN A 221 -42.49 -0.32 -7.89
N SER A 222 -42.88 -0.49 -9.16
CA SER A 222 -42.15 -1.28 -10.15
C SER A 222 -41.98 -0.50 -11.45
N ILE A 223 -40.75 -0.01 -11.68
CA ILE A 223 -40.36 0.66 -12.93
C ILE A 223 -40.46 -0.27 -14.14
N PRO A 224 -40.04 -1.55 -14.07
CA PRO A 224 -40.21 -2.46 -15.20
C PRO A 224 -41.69 -2.63 -15.60
N ALA A 225 -42.60 -2.77 -14.63
CA ALA A 225 -44.03 -2.89 -14.91
C ALA A 225 -44.58 -1.63 -15.59
N PHE A 226 -44.18 -0.45 -15.10
CA PHE A 226 -44.51 0.84 -15.70
C PHE A 226 -44.03 0.95 -17.15
N LEU A 227 -42.74 0.70 -17.40
CA LEU A 227 -42.17 0.83 -18.74
C LEU A 227 -42.79 -0.17 -19.72
N SER A 228 -43.08 -1.40 -19.29
CA SER A 228 -43.77 -2.39 -20.12
C SER A 228 -45.20 -1.95 -20.48
N ALA A 229 -45.97 -1.43 -19.52
CA ALA A 229 -47.32 -0.93 -19.78
C ALA A 229 -47.31 0.24 -20.78
N VAL A 230 -46.40 1.20 -20.60
CA VAL A 230 -46.21 2.32 -21.51
C VAL A 230 -45.79 1.86 -22.91
N THR A 231 -44.89 0.87 -23.02
CA THR A 231 -44.50 0.32 -24.32
C THR A 231 -45.67 -0.32 -25.05
N LEU A 232 -46.50 -1.10 -24.35
CA LEU A 232 -47.69 -1.73 -24.94
C LEU A 232 -48.73 -0.70 -25.38
N ASP A 233 -48.94 0.38 -24.59
CA ASP A 233 -49.84 1.46 -24.94
C ASP A 233 -49.35 2.23 -26.18
N LEU A 234 -48.07 2.65 -26.20
CA LEU A 234 -47.48 3.34 -27.35
C LEU A 234 -47.50 2.47 -28.61
N PHE A 235 -47.17 1.18 -28.49
CA PHE A 235 -47.25 0.24 -29.60
C PHE A 235 -48.69 0.12 -30.13
N SER A 236 -49.68 -0.01 -29.24
CA SER A 236 -51.10 -0.02 -29.62
C SER A 236 -51.48 1.22 -30.43
N ARG A 237 -51.15 2.42 -29.91
CA ARG A 237 -51.45 3.69 -30.60
C ARG A 237 -50.83 3.79 -31.98
N GLN A 238 -49.62 3.27 -32.15
CA GLN A 238 -48.93 3.29 -33.44
C GLN A 238 -49.43 2.22 -34.43
N THR A 239 -50.00 1.11 -33.94
CA THR A 239 -50.46 0.00 -34.79
C THR A 239 -51.93 0.13 -35.19
N PHE A 240 -52.74 0.85 -34.40
CA PHE A 240 -54.16 1.08 -34.66
C PHE A 240 -54.47 2.48 -35.25
N ALA A 241 -53.44 3.22 -35.67
CA ALA A 241 -53.56 4.48 -36.42
C ALA A 241 -53.76 4.24 -37.93
#